data_AF-A0A7C6F4W2-F1
#
_entry.id   AF-A0A7C6F4W2-F1
#
_cell.length_a   1.000
_cell.length_b   1.000
_cell.length_c   1.000
_cell.angle_alpha   90.00
_cell.angle_beta   90.00
_cell.angle_gamma   90.00
#
_symmetry.space_group_name_H-M   'P 1'
#
loop_
_entity.id
_entity.type
_entity.pdbx_description
1 polymer ?
#
loop_
_entity_poly.entity_id
_entity_poly.type
_entity_poly.pdbx_seq_one_letter_code
_entity_poly.pdbx_strand_id
1 'polypeptide(L)'
;TFVAKLQEMIHQVIVSADQFTEGARVVAESSQAVAQGAQTQAASVEQMTASIEELVRSVDSIRQLASEADQLARRSSQSAEHGGAAVEKSITAMNAIRESSKRIGDIIQVISEIAGQTNLLALNAAIEAARAGEHGMGFAVVADEVRKLAERSNHAAQEIAQLIRESTRLVEEGAQMSDTLGDSLHEILEHIKETAAKVTAIAEKTTEQASAAQEVRTAVQGIAQVAEQSAAGSEEMASSSEELGAQADALRQLVSGFKT
;
A
#
# COMPACT_ATOMS: atom_id res chain seq x y z
N THR A 1 29.66 91.86 2.06
CA THR A 1 29.76 92.28 3.48
C THR A 1 29.50 91.10 4.39
N PHE A 2 30.01 91.12 5.63
CA PHE A 2 29.82 90.03 6.62
C PHE A 2 28.34 89.64 6.82
N VAL A 3 27.45 90.65 6.85
CA VAL A 3 25.99 90.47 7.00
C VAL A 3 25.37 89.61 5.87
N ALA A 4 25.77 89.85 4.61
CA ALA A 4 25.24 89.09 3.47
C ALA A 4 25.65 87.60 3.52
N LYS A 5 26.90 87.30 3.92
CA LYS A 5 27.35 85.91 4.12
C LYS A 5 26.64 85.23 5.29
N LEU A 6 26.33 85.97 6.36
CA LEU A 6 25.59 85.45 7.50
C LEU A 6 24.12 85.13 7.14
N GLN A 7 23.46 86.01 6.38
CA GLN A 7 22.12 85.75 5.82
C GLN A 7 22.11 84.50 4.94
N GLU A 8 23.11 84.36 4.05
CA GLU A 8 23.23 83.18 3.18
C GLU A 8 23.43 81.88 3.98
N MET A 9 24.30 81.88 4.99
CA MET A 9 24.48 80.73 5.89
C MET A 9 23.22 80.40 6.68
N ILE A 10 22.52 81.40 7.24
CA ILE A 10 21.26 81.18 7.98
C ILE A 10 20.20 80.61 7.04
N HIS A 11 20.08 81.16 5.83
CA HIS A 11 19.15 80.62 4.83
C HIS A 11 19.47 79.17 4.49
N GLN A 12 20.74 78.83 4.32
CA GLN A 12 21.17 77.45 4.04
C GLN A 12 20.91 76.50 5.21
N VAL A 13 21.04 76.95 6.46
CA VAL A 13 20.66 76.18 7.65
C VAL A 13 19.15 75.93 7.70
N ILE A 14 18.33 76.95 7.41
CA ILE A 14 16.86 76.79 7.36
C ILE A 14 16.46 75.76 6.29
N VAL A 15 17.01 75.87 5.08
CA VAL A 15 16.73 74.92 3.99
C VAL A 15 17.17 73.51 4.37
N SER A 16 18.34 73.36 5.00
CA SER A 16 18.85 72.05 5.43
C SER A 16 18.00 71.44 6.55
N ALA A 17 17.53 72.27 7.50
CA ALA A 17 16.63 71.85 8.57
C ALA A 17 15.28 71.38 8.00
N ASP A 18 14.69 72.10 7.05
CA ASP A 18 13.44 71.69 6.38
C ASP A 18 13.59 70.35 5.64
N GLN A 19 14.71 70.18 4.92
CA GLN A 19 15.03 68.92 4.26
C GLN A 19 15.22 67.76 5.25
N PHE A 20 15.81 68.04 6.41
CA PHE A 20 16.03 67.04 7.45
C PHE A 20 14.73 66.64 8.15
N THR A 21 13.86 67.61 8.48
CA THR A 21 12.53 67.34 9.04
C THR A 21 11.71 66.46 8.10
N GLU A 22 11.69 66.78 6.79
CA GLU A 22 10.95 65.96 5.81
C GLU A 22 11.59 64.58 5.61
N GLY A 23 12.92 64.49 5.53
CA GLY A 23 13.62 63.22 5.44
C GLY A 23 13.35 62.32 6.65
N ALA A 24 13.40 62.90 7.85
CA ALA A 24 13.11 62.19 9.10
C ALA A 24 11.65 61.71 9.16
N ARG A 25 10.69 62.53 8.71
CA ARG A 25 9.27 62.13 8.59
C ARG A 25 9.10 60.92 7.67
N VAL A 26 9.73 60.93 6.50
CA VAL A 26 9.66 59.82 5.54
C VAL A 26 10.29 58.54 6.10
N VAL A 27 11.44 58.65 6.79
CA VAL A 27 12.07 57.49 7.45
C VAL A 27 11.18 56.95 8.56
N ALA A 28 10.56 57.81 9.36
CA ALA A 28 9.63 57.39 10.41
C ALA A 28 8.43 56.62 9.82
N GLU A 29 7.76 57.17 8.80
CA GLU A 29 6.64 56.51 8.13
C GLU A 29 7.03 55.18 7.50
N SER A 30 8.19 55.13 6.82
CA SER A 30 8.70 53.90 6.23
C SER A 30 9.03 52.85 7.30
N SER A 31 9.59 53.27 8.43
CA SER A 31 9.95 52.36 9.53
C SER A 31 8.69 51.80 10.20
N GLN A 32 7.67 52.64 10.43
CA GLN A 32 6.36 52.19 10.91
C GLN A 32 5.74 51.13 9.99
N ALA A 33 5.84 51.33 8.67
CA ALA A 33 5.34 50.37 7.67
C ALA A 33 6.11 49.04 7.70
N VAL A 34 7.44 49.07 7.87
CA VAL A 34 8.25 47.86 8.04
C VAL A 34 7.88 47.13 9.33
N ALA A 35 7.69 47.84 10.45
CA ALA A 35 7.25 47.24 11.71
C ALA A 35 5.89 46.51 11.57
N GLN A 36 4.93 47.16 10.91
CA GLN A 36 3.61 46.57 10.63
C GLN A 36 3.72 45.33 9.72
N GLY A 37 4.58 45.39 8.70
CA GLY A 37 4.87 44.26 7.82
C GLY A 37 5.50 43.08 8.57
N ALA A 38 6.45 43.37 9.45
CA ALA A 38 7.12 42.37 10.28
C ALA A 38 6.15 41.69 11.26
N GLN A 39 5.22 42.42 11.89
CA GLN A 39 4.15 41.84 12.71
C GLN A 39 3.23 40.92 11.90
N THR A 40 2.87 41.31 10.68
CA THR A 40 2.05 40.48 9.79
C THR A 40 2.79 39.20 9.38
N GLN A 41 4.11 39.31 9.17
CA GLN A 41 4.96 38.16 8.88
C GLN A 41 5.07 37.22 10.09
N ALA A 42 5.17 37.75 11.32
CA ALA A 42 5.15 36.94 12.55
C ALA A 42 3.85 36.12 12.67
N ALA A 43 2.69 36.73 12.42
CA ALA A 43 1.41 36.01 12.41
C ALA A 43 1.36 34.89 11.34
N SER A 44 1.95 35.15 10.17
CA SER A 44 2.06 34.13 9.10
C SER A 44 2.96 32.95 9.51
N VAL A 45 4.03 33.25 10.27
CA VAL A 45 4.95 32.25 10.82
C VAL A 45 4.28 31.37 11.88
N GLU A 46 3.42 31.92 12.73
CA GLU A 46 2.62 31.14 13.68
C GLU A 46 1.72 30.12 12.95
N GLN A 47 1.01 30.57 11.90
CA GLN A 47 0.16 29.68 11.10
C GLN A 47 0.99 28.59 10.40
N MET A 48 2.17 28.95 9.88
CA MET A 48 3.08 27.99 9.24
C MET A 48 3.58 26.95 10.25
N THR A 49 3.91 27.37 11.47
CA THR A 49 4.33 26.49 12.57
C THR A 49 3.23 25.48 12.90
N ALA A 50 1.98 25.93 13.05
CA ALA A 50 0.84 25.04 13.29
C ALA A 50 0.66 24.01 12.15
N SER A 51 0.84 24.45 10.90
CA SER A 51 0.74 23.59 9.71
C SER A 51 1.84 22.53 9.69
N ILE A 52 3.05 22.89 10.13
CA ILE A 52 4.18 21.95 10.24
C ILE A 52 3.93 20.93 11.37
N GLU A 53 3.37 21.33 12.50
CA GLU A 53 3.01 20.40 13.58
C GLU A 53 1.92 19.40 13.15
N GLU A 54 0.95 19.83 12.36
CA GLU A 54 -0.03 18.92 11.75
C GLU A 54 0.64 17.97 10.74
N LEU A 55 1.55 18.48 9.91
CA LEU A 55 2.31 17.67 8.96
C LEU A 55 3.14 16.59 9.68
N VAL A 56 3.84 16.94 10.76
CA VAL A 56 4.61 15.98 11.57
C VAL A 56 3.70 14.89 12.14
N ARG A 57 2.54 15.25 12.67
CA ARG A 57 1.54 14.27 13.17
C ARG A 57 1.04 13.34 12.06
N SER A 58 0.80 13.89 10.87
CA SER A 58 0.37 13.10 9.71
C SER A 58 1.45 12.12 9.25
N VAL A 59 2.70 12.57 9.19
CA VAL A 59 3.88 11.74 8.87
C VAL A 59 4.02 10.60 9.88
N ASP A 60 3.88 10.87 11.18
CA ASP A 60 3.92 9.82 12.21
C ASP A 60 2.79 8.79 12.06
N SER A 61 1.58 9.24 11.72
CA SER A 61 0.44 8.37 11.45
C SER A 61 0.70 7.46 10.24
N ILE A 62 1.23 8.02 9.15
CA ILE A 62 1.61 7.25 7.95
C ILE A 62 2.67 6.18 8.29
N ARG A 63 3.64 6.52 9.13
CA ARG A 63 4.67 5.56 9.58
C ARG A 63 4.05 4.38 10.33
N GLN A 64 3.09 4.64 11.22
CA GLN A 64 2.38 3.58 11.93
C GLN A 64 1.57 2.71 10.97
N LEU A 65 0.81 3.31 10.05
CA LEU A 65 0.03 2.59 9.04
C LEU A 65 0.92 1.72 8.14
N ALA A 66 2.10 2.22 7.75
CA ALA A 66 3.07 1.42 7.00
C ALA A 66 3.56 0.22 7.82
N SER A 67 3.86 0.39 9.11
CA SER A 67 4.25 -0.73 9.98
C SER A 67 3.13 -1.77 10.13
N GLU A 68 1.87 -1.34 10.27
CA GLU A 68 0.72 -2.24 10.36
C GLU A 68 0.48 -2.98 9.04
N ALA A 69 0.65 -2.30 7.90
CA ALA A 69 0.56 -2.89 6.58
C ALA A 69 1.66 -3.94 6.32
N ASP A 70 2.90 -3.72 6.78
CA ASP A 70 3.99 -4.71 6.69
C ASP A 70 3.65 -5.98 7.50
N GLN A 71 3.14 -5.82 8.73
CA GLN A 71 2.72 -6.95 9.54
C GLN A 71 1.57 -7.73 8.90
N LEU A 72 0.60 -7.03 8.31
CA LEU A 72 -0.51 -7.65 7.58
C LEU A 72 0.00 -8.42 6.36
N ALA A 73 0.91 -7.84 5.58
CA ALA A 73 1.51 -8.50 4.43
C ALA A 73 2.25 -9.79 4.85
N ARG A 74 3.03 -9.77 5.93
CA ARG A 74 3.69 -10.96 6.48
C ARG A 74 2.71 -12.07 6.87
N ARG A 75 1.62 -11.70 7.56
CA ARG A 75 0.58 -12.66 7.95
C ARG A 75 -0.16 -13.26 6.74
N SER A 76 -0.42 -12.43 5.74
CA SER A 76 -1.02 -12.87 4.47
C SER A 76 -0.09 -13.82 3.72
N SER A 77 1.23 -13.54 3.69
CA SER A 77 2.24 -14.42 3.09
C SER A 77 2.23 -15.80 3.77
N GLN A 78 2.26 -15.83 5.10
CA GLN A 78 2.20 -17.10 5.85
C GLN A 78 0.91 -17.89 5.58
N SER A 79 -0.22 -17.19 5.45
CA SER A 79 -1.51 -17.83 5.17
C SER A 79 -1.55 -18.40 3.74
N ALA A 80 -0.99 -17.67 2.77
CA ALA A 80 -0.88 -18.14 1.39
C ALA A 80 0.11 -19.31 1.25
N GLU A 81 1.25 -19.29 1.97
CA GLU A 81 2.19 -20.42 2.05
C GLU A 81 1.51 -21.68 2.63
N HIS A 82 0.74 -21.53 3.71
CA HIS A 82 -0.02 -22.63 4.29
C HIS A 82 -1.08 -23.17 3.32
N GLY A 83 -1.76 -22.28 2.60
CA GLY A 83 -2.68 -22.62 1.52
C GLY A 83 -2.00 -23.42 0.42
N GLY A 84 -0.82 -22.98 -0.02
CA GLY A 84 -0.02 -23.66 -1.05
C GLY A 84 0.35 -25.09 -0.63
N ALA A 85 0.82 -25.27 0.61
CA ALA A 85 1.13 -26.58 1.15
C ALA A 85 -0.12 -27.50 1.25
N ALA A 86 -1.30 -26.95 1.53
CA ALA A 86 -2.55 -27.71 1.55
C ALA A 86 -2.99 -28.15 0.14
N VAL A 87 -2.78 -27.29 -0.86
CA VAL A 87 -3.02 -27.61 -2.27
C VAL A 87 -2.08 -28.71 -2.75
N GLU A 88 -0.78 -28.63 -2.43
CA GLU A 88 0.20 -29.65 -2.80
C GLU A 88 -0.15 -31.04 -2.22
N LYS A 89 -0.61 -31.07 -0.95
CA LYS A 89 -1.15 -32.29 -0.33
C LYS A 89 -2.39 -32.81 -1.06
N SER A 90 -3.28 -31.91 -1.50
CA SER A 90 -4.49 -32.29 -2.25
C SER A 90 -4.14 -32.90 -3.60
N ILE A 91 -3.18 -32.32 -4.33
CA ILE A 91 -2.66 -32.88 -5.60
C ILE A 91 -2.09 -34.28 -5.36
N THR A 92 -1.29 -34.44 -4.31
CA THR A 92 -0.71 -35.76 -3.94
C THR A 92 -1.81 -36.79 -3.66
N ALA A 93 -2.85 -36.41 -2.91
CA ALA A 93 -3.99 -37.28 -2.62
C ALA A 93 -4.76 -37.65 -3.90
N MET A 94 -5.03 -36.69 -4.79
CA MET A 94 -5.69 -36.95 -6.07
C MET A 94 -4.88 -37.90 -6.95
N ASN A 95 -3.54 -37.74 -7.01
CA ASN A 95 -2.67 -38.66 -7.73
C ASN A 95 -2.74 -40.09 -7.16
N ALA A 96 -2.77 -40.24 -5.83
CA ALA A 96 -2.92 -41.55 -5.18
C ALA A 96 -4.28 -42.19 -5.48
N ILE A 97 -5.37 -41.40 -5.49
CA ILE A 97 -6.71 -41.88 -5.86
C ILE A 97 -6.74 -42.29 -7.34
N ARG A 98 -6.09 -41.53 -8.23
CA ARG A 98 -5.99 -41.87 -9.66
C ARG A 98 -5.29 -43.21 -9.84
N GLU A 99 -4.17 -43.42 -9.16
CA GLU A 99 -3.43 -44.68 -9.22
C GLU A 99 -4.25 -45.86 -8.67
N SER A 100 -4.92 -45.67 -7.53
CA SER A 100 -5.82 -46.67 -6.95
C SER A 100 -6.97 -47.03 -7.89
N SER A 101 -7.61 -46.03 -8.50
CA SER A 101 -8.72 -46.20 -9.44
C SER A 101 -8.27 -46.99 -10.68
N LYS A 102 -7.07 -46.72 -11.19
CA LYS A 102 -6.48 -47.47 -12.31
C LYS A 102 -6.30 -48.95 -11.93
N ARG A 103 -5.72 -49.24 -10.76
CA ARG A 103 -5.55 -50.62 -10.27
C ARG A 103 -6.89 -51.35 -10.10
N ILE A 104 -7.92 -50.66 -9.59
CA ILE A 104 -9.27 -51.23 -9.51
C ILE A 104 -9.81 -51.52 -10.91
N GLY A 105 -9.62 -50.62 -11.88
CA GLY A 105 -9.98 -50.84 -13.28
C GLY A 105 -9.35 -52.11 -13.85
N ASP A 106 -8.06 -52.32 -13.62
CA ASP A 106 -7.33 -53.51 -14.07
C ASP A 106 -7.90 -54.80 -13.41
N ILE A 107 -8.26 -54.75 -12.12
CA ILE A 107 -8.88 -55.89 -11.42
C ILE A 107 -10.26 -56.21 -12.00
N ILE A 108 -11.06 -55.18 -12.28
CA ILE A 108 -12.41 -55.35 -12.84
C ILE A 108 -12.35 -55.91 -14.27
N GLN A 109 -11.34 -55.53 -15.05
CA GLN A 109 -11.04 -56.13 -16.35
C GLN A 109 -10.83 -57.65 -16.22
N VAL A 110 -9.99 -58.08 -15.28
CA VAL A 110 -9.74 -59.51 -15.00
C VAL A 110 -11.01 -60.24 -14.55
N ILE A 111 -11.84 -59.61 -13.70
CA ILE A 111 -13.12 -60.21 -13.26
C ILE A 111 -14.08 -60.40 -14.44
N SER A 112 -14.15 -59.42 -15.34
CA SER A 112 -14.94 -59.50 -16.58
C SER A 112 -14.47 -60.65 -17.47
N GLU A 113 -13.15 -60.82 -17.61
CA GLU A 113 -12.56 -61.95 -18.35
C GLU A 113 -12.88 -63.31 -17.71
N ILE A 114 -12.77 -63.44 -16.38
CA ILE A 114 -13.13 -64.65 -15.63
C ILE A 114 -14.62 -64.97 -15.79
N ALA A 115 -15.50 -63.97 -15.72
CA ALA A 115 -16.94 -64.15 -15.93
C ALA A 115 -17.23 -64.63 -17.36
N GLY A 116 -16.57 -64.05 -18.36
CA GLY A 116 -16.64 -64.49 -19.76
C GLY A 116 -16.17 -65.94 -19.95
N GLN A 117 -15.05 -66.33 -19.36
CA GLN A 117 -14.54 -67.70 -19.39
C GLN A 117 -15.50 -68.68 -18.69
N THR A 118 -16.05 -68.30 -17.54
CA THR A 118 -17.03 -69.10 -16.78
C THR A 118 -18.31 -69.30 -17.58
N ASN A 119 -18.78 -68.26 -18.28
CA ASN A 119 -19.92 -68.33 -19.18
C ASN A 119 -19.70 -69.33 -20.33
N LEU A 120 -18.51 -69.31 -20.95
CA LEU A 120 -18.13 -70.27 -22.00
C LEU A 120 -18.00 -71.71 -21.46
N LEU A 121 -17.42 -71.89 -20.28
CA LEU A 121 -17.32 -73.19 -19.59
C LEU A 121 -18.71 -73.77 -19.28
N ALA A 122 -19.61 -72.93 -18.76
CA ALA A 122 -20.99 -73.32 -18.46
C ALA A 122 -21.77 -73.68 -19.73
N LEU A 123 -21.59 -72.95 -20.82
CA LEU A 123 -22.16 -73.28 -22.12
C LEU A 123 -21.68 -74.64 -22.63
N ASN A 124 -20.37 -74.91 -22.56
CA ASN A 124 -19.80 -76.19 -22.96
C ASN A 124 -20.36 -77.34 -22.10
N ALA A 125 -20.50 -77.14 -20.79
CA ALA A 125 -21.11 -78.12 -19.89
C ALA A 125 -22.59 -78.37 -20.20
N ALA A 126 -23.36 -77.32 -20.54
CA ALA A 126 -24.75 -77.46 -20.95
C ALA A 126 -24.90 -78.25 -22.26
N ILE A 127 -23.99 -78.04 -23.22
CA ILE A 127 -23.94 -78.80 -24.48
C ILE A 127 -23.65 -80.29 -24.21
N GLU A 128 -22.65 -80.60 -23.38
CA GLU A 128 -22.29 -81.98 -23.09
C GLU A 128 -23.37 -82.69 -22.25
N ALA A 129 -24.03 -81.97 -21.34
CA ALA A 129 -25.17 -82.47 -20.59
C ALA A 129 -26.36 -82.80 -21.50
N ALA A 130 -26.65 -81.96 -22.50
CA ALA A 130 -27.67 -82.26 -23.51
C ALA A 130 -27.30 -83.50 -24.36
N ARG A 131 -26.00 -83.70 -24.62
CA ARG A 131 -25.48 -84.85 -25.35
C ARG A 131 -25.62 -86.17 -24.58
N ALA A 132 -25.58 -86.13 -23.24
CA ALA A 132 -25.78 -87.28 -22.36
C ALA A 132 -27.26 -87.70 -22.17
N GLY A 133 -28.22 -86.99 -22.78
CA GLY A 133 -29.64 -87.33 -22.74
C GLY A 133 -30.23 -87.28 -21.33
N GLU A 134 -31.06 -88.27 -20.96
CA GLU A 134 -31.75 -88.28 -19.65
C GLU A 134 -30.78 -88.32 -18.45
N HIS A 135 -29.60 -88.92 -18.60
CA HIS A 135 -28.58 -88.97 -17.54
C HIS A 135 -27.92 -87.61 -17.27
N GLY A 136 -28.01 -86.67 -18.21
CA GLY A 136 -27.41 -85.33 -18.13
C GLY A 136 -28.34 -84.24 -17.59
N MET A 137 -29.63 -84.52 -17.36
CA MET A 137 -30.61 -83.48 -17.03
C MET A 137 -30.28 -82.68 -15.76
N GLY A 138 -29.77 -83.33 -14.71
CA GLY A 138 -29.35 -82.64 -13.48
C GLY A 138 -28.14 -81.72 -13.70
N PHE A 139 -27.18 -82.14 -14.54
CA PHE A 139 -26.01 -81.34 -14.90
C PHE A 139 -26.38 -80.15 -15.81
N ALA A 140 -27.35 -80.31 -16.70
CA ALA A 140 -27.83 -79.23 -17.57
C ALA A 140 -28.42 -78.06 -16.76
N VAL A 141 -29.18 -78.36 -15.69
CA VAL A 141 -29.76 -77.33 -14.82
C VAL A 141 -28.67 -76.56 -14.07
N VAL A 142 -27.67 -77.27 -13.53
CA VAL A 142 -26.53 -76.63 -12.84
C VAL A 142 -25.73 -75.76 -13.83
N ALA A 143 -25.51 -76.25 -15.05
CA ALA A 143 -24.78 -75.50 -16.08
C ALA A 143 -25.51 -74.21 -16.48
N ASP A 144 -26.84 -74.23 -16.65
CA ASP A 144 -27.60 -73.00 -16.96
C ASP A 144 -27.61 -72.01 -15.79
N GLU A 145 -27.64 -72.47 -14.54
CA GLU A 145 -27.56 -71.59 -13.37
C GLU A 145 -26.17 -70.94 -13.22
N VAL A 146 -25.10 -71.70 -13.45
CA VAL A 146 -23.73 -71.16 -13.50
C VAL A 146 -23.58 -70.14 -14.63
N ARG A 147 -24.20 -70.40 -15.79
CA ARG A 147 -24.22 -69.47 -16.93
C ARG A 147 -24.89 -68.14 -16.57
N LYS A 148 -26.09 -68.19 -15.98
CA LYS A 148 -26.80 -66.99 -15.51
C LYS A 148 -26.00 -66.22 -14.46
N LEU A 149 -25.32 -66.91 -13.55
CA LEU A 149 -24.46 -66.27 -12.55
C LEU A 149 -23.27 -65.56 -13.22
N ALA A 150 -22.64 -66.19 -14.21
CA ALA A 150 -21.55 -65.60 -14.97
C ALA A 150 -21.99 -64.36 -15.77
N GLU A 151 -23.16 -64.40 -16.43
CA GLU A 151 -23.75 -63.24 -17.11
C GLU A 151 -24.02 -62.09 -16.13
N ARG A 152 -24.57 -62.38 -14.94
CA ARG A 152 -24.79 -61.38 -13.88
C ARG A 152 -23.49 -60.78 -13.36
N SER A 153 -22.46 -61.60 -13.13
CA SER A 153 -21.14 -61.13 -12.71
C SER A 153 -20.50 -60.24 -13.77
N ASN A 154 -20.63 -60.58 -15.06
CA ASN A 154 -20.12 -59.76 -16.15
C ASN A 154 -20.83 -58.39 -16.22
N HIS A 155 -22.15 -58.37 -16.08
CA HIS A 155 -22.93 -57.12 -16.03
C HIS A 155 -22.48 -56.22 -14.86
N ALA A 156 -22.37 -56.78 -13.65
CA ALA A 156 -21.90 -56.03 -12.48
C ALA A 156 -20.46 -55.51 -12.67
N ALA A 157 -19.57 -56.30 -13.27
CA ALA A 157 -18.21 -55.86 -13.59
C ALA A 157 -18.22 -54.66 -14.56
N GLN A 158 -19.08 -54.66 -15.58
CA GLN A 158 -19.22 -53.54 -16.51
C GLN A 158 -19.73 -52.27 -15.84
N GLU A 159 -20.71 -52.37 -14.93
CA GLU A 159 -21.21 -51.24 -14.15
C GLU A 159 -20.11 -50.64 -13.26
N ILE A 160 -19.33 -51.48 -12.55
CA ILE A 160 -18.21 -51.02 -11.74
C ILE A 160 -17.13 -50.37 -12.63
N ALA A 161 -16.82 -50.95 -13.79
CA ALA A 161 -15.87 -50.37 -14.74
C ALA A 161 -16.31 -48.98 -15.24
N GLN A 162 -17.62 -48.74 -15.38
CA GLN A 162 -18.14 -47.42 -15.71
C GLN A 162 -17.94 -46.44 -14.56
N LEU A 163 -18.28 -46.82 -13.32
CA LEU A 163 -18.09 -45.98 -12.13
C LEU A 163 -16.62 -45.62 -11.88
N ILE A 164 -15.70 -46.55 -12.13
CA ILE A 164 -14.25 -46.30 -12.00
C ILE A 164 -13.74 -45.34 -13.07
N ARG A 165 -14.23 -45.46 -14.31
CA ARG A 165 -13.89 -44.50 -15.38
C ARG A 165 -14.38 -43.09 -15.04
N GLU A 166 -15.61 -42.98 -14.54
CA GLU A 166 -16.16 -41.70 -14.09
C GLU A 166 -15.37 -41.12 -12.91
N SER A 167 -15.06 -41.93 -11.90
CA SER A 167 -14.24 -41.52 -10.75
C SER A 167 -12.85 -41.03 -11.18
N THR A 168 -12.22 -41.72 -12.13
CA THR A 168 -10.92 -41.32 -12.67
C THR A 168 -10.99 -39.96 -13.35
N ARG A 169 -12.05 -39.70 -14.15
CA ARG A 169 -12.27 -38.39 -14.78
C ARG A 169 -12.43 -37.27 -13.74
N LEU A 170 -13.24 -37.50 -12.71
CA LEU A 170 -13.48 -36.49 -11.65
C LEU A 170 -12.19 -36.17 -10.87
N VAL A 171 -11.34 -37.17 -10.63
CA VAL A 171 -10.04 -36.99 -9.99
C VAL A 171 -9.07 -36.21 -10.89
N GLU A 172 -9.09 -36.45 -12.21
CA GLU A 172 -8.32 -35.68 -13.19
C GLU A 172 -8.71 -34.19 -13.14
N GLU A 173 -10.01 -33.90 -13.18
CA GLU A 173 -10.56 -32.54 -13.11
C GLU A 173 -10.22 -31.88 -11.77
N GLY A 174 -10.33 -32.61 -10.66
CA GLY A 174 -9.97 -32.12 -9.33
C GLY A 174 -8.47 -31.82 -9.19
N ALA A 175 -7.60 -32.64 -9.79
CA ALA A 175 -6.17 -32.39 -9.82
C ALA A 175 -5.83 -31.14 -10.63
N GLN A 176 -6.44 -30.96 -11.81
CA GLN A 176 -6.23 -29.78 -12.65
C GLN A 176 -6.68 -28.49 -11.95
N MET A 177 -7.84 -28.52 -11.29
CA MET A 177 -8.33 -27.37 -10.51
C MET A 177 -7.43 -27.04 -9.32
N SER A 178 -6.86 -28.06 -8.67
CA SER A 178 -5.89 -27.87 -7.59
C SER A 178 -4.59 -27.26 -8.10
N ASP A 179 -4.12 -27.66 -9.28
CA ASP A 179 -2.93 -27.10 -9.93
C ASP A 179 -3.11 -25.60 -10.23
N THR A 180 -4.23 -25.23 -10.86
CA THR A 180 -4.58 -23.81 -11.13
C THR A 180 -4.70 -22.99 -9.84
N LEU A 181 -5.22 -23.58 -8.77
CA LEU A 181 -5.28 -22.92 -7.46
C LEU A 181 -3.87 -22.72 -6.88
N GLY A 182 -2.97 -23.68 -7.08
CA GLY A 182 -1.55 -23.57 -6.71
C GLY A 182 -0.87 -22.40 -7.41
N ASP A 183 -1.04 -22.28 -8.73
CA ASP A 183 -0.52 -21.15 -9.51
C ASP A 183 -1.07 -19.81 -9.03
N SER A 184 -2.38 -19.74 -8.76
CA SER A 184 -3.02 -18.53 -8.25
C SER A 184 -2.48 -18.10 -6.88
N LEU A 185 -2.20 -19.08 -5.99
CA LEU A 185 -1.58 -18.81 -4.70
C LEU A 185 -0.13 -18.33 -4.85
N HIS A 186 0.60 -18.84 -5.83
CA HIS A 186 1.95 -18.38 -6.15
C HIS A 186 1.94 -16.91 -6.62
N GLU A 187 1.02 -16.55 -7.50
CA GLU A 187 0.84 -15.17 -7.96
C GLU A 187 0.46 -14.23 -6.80
N ILE A 188 -0.44 -14.67 -5.92
CA ILE A 188 -0.79 -13.92 -4.69
C ILE A 188 0.45 -13.68 -3.81
N LEU A 189 1.33 -14.68 -3.64
CA LEU A 189 2.56 -14.54 -2.87
C LEU A 189 3.49 -13.49 -3.47
N GLU A 190 3.66 -13.46 -4.79
CA GLU A 190 4.46 -12.43 -5.47
C GLU A 190 3.86 -11.03 -5.28
N HIS A 191 2.54 -10.88 -5.41
CA HIS A 191 1.87 -9.59 -5.14
C HIS A 191 2.01 -9.14 -3.68
N ILE A 192 1.98 -10.05 -2.72
CA ILE A 192 2.22 -9.74 -1.30
C ILE A 192 3.66 -9.25 -1.10
N LYS A 193 4.66 -9.88 -1.74
CA LYS A 193 6.06 -9.43 -1.68
C LYS A 193 6.24 -8.04 -2.27
N GLU A 194 5.66 -7.77 -3.44
CA GLU A 194 5.69 -6.44 -4.04
C GLU A 194 5.03 -5.38 -3.15
N THR A 195 3.90 -5.74 -2.52
CA THR A 195 3.21 -4.85 -1.59
C THR A 195 4.09 -4.55 -0.37
N ALA A 196 4.73 -5.55 0.23
CA ALA A 196 5.65 -5.36 1.36
C ALA A 196 6.86 -4.47 0.99
N ALA A 197 7.41 -4.65 -0.22
CA ALA A 197 8.49 -3.80 -0.72
C ALA A 197 8.04 -2.34 -0.86
N LYS A 198 6.85 -2.09 -1.40
CA LYS A 198 6.28 -0.73 -1.50
C LYS A 198 6.02 -0.11 -0.12
N VAL A 199 5.51 -0.88 0.83
CA VAL A 199 5.30 -0.43 2.22
C VAL A 199 6.62 -0.06 2.88
N THR A 200 7.68 -0.83 2.65
CA THR A 200 9.03 -0.51 3.13
C THR A 200 9.52 0.82 2.55
N ALA A 201 9.36 1.02 1.24
CA ALA A 201 9.73 2.28 0.59
C ALA A 201 8.90 3.48 1.12
N ILE A 202 7.61 3.27 1.45
CA ILE A 202 6.80 4.31 2.12
C ILE A 202 7.42 4.66 3.47
N ALA A 203 7.75 3.68 4.31
CA ALA A 203 8.34 3.93 5.62
C ALA A 203 9.68 4.70 5.55
N GLU A 204 10.52 4.38 4.58
CA GLU A 204 11.75 5.12 4.29
C GLU A 204 11.46 6.57 3.91
N LYS A 205 10.52 6.80 2.97
CA LYS A 205 10.11 8.14 2.55
C LYS A 205 9.45 8.95 3.65
N THR A 206 8.69 8.31 4.52
CA THR A 206 8.11 8.96 5.71
C THR A 206 9.21 9.41 6.68
N THR A 207 10.30 8.65 6.81
CA THR A 207 11.45 9.06 7.62
C THR A 207 12.16 10.28 7.02
N GLU A 208 12.35 10.31 5.69
CA GLU A 208 12.86 11.49 4.99
C GLU A 208 11.96 12.72 5.19
N GLN A 209 10.64 12.55 5.07
CA GLN A 209 9.65 13.61 5.29
C GLN A 209 9.68 14.17 6.71
N ALA A 210 9.86 13.30 7.72
CA ALA A 210 9.98 13.75 9.11
C ALA A 210 11.22 14.64 9.30
N SER A 211 12.36 14.26 8.71
CA SER A 211 13.59 15.07 8.73
C SER A 211 13.38 16.41 8.02
N ALA A 212 12.79 16.40 6.83
CA ALA A 212 12.50 17.62 6.07
C ALA A 212 11.54 18.56 6.84
N ALA A 213 10.50 18.02 7.48
CA ALA A 213 9.60 18.79 8.31
C ALA A 213 10.33 19.45 9.49
N GLN A 214 11.30 18.74 10.08
CA GLN A 214 12.14 19.25 11.16
C GLN A 214 13.03 20.41 10.70
N GLU A 215 13.64 20.30 9.52
CA GLU A 215 14.44 21.38 8.92
C GLU A 215 13.59 22.61 8.61
N VAL A 216 12.41 22.42 8.01
CA VAL A 216 11.48 23.52 7.73
C VAL A 216 11.03 24.19 9.03
N ARG A 217 10.74 23.42 10.10
CA ARG A 217 10.41 23.99 11.42
C ARG A 217 11.50 24.92 11.92
N THR A 218 12.77 24.50 11.83
CA THR A 218 13.90 25.32 12.27
C THR A 218 14.07 26.58 11.40
N ALA A 219 13.88 26.47 10.08
CA ALA A 219 13.92 27.64 9.19
C ALA A 219 12.82 28.66 9.53
N VAL A 220 11.61 28.18 9.81
CA VAL A 220 10.46 29.02 10.20
C VAL A 220 10.70 29.74 11.53
N GLN A 221 11.32 29.07 12.51
CA GLN A 221 11.76 29.72 13.76
C GLN A 221 12.77 30.84 13.51
N GLY A 222 13.69 30.66 12.55
CA GLY A 222 14.62 31.71 12.13
C GLY A 222 13.91 32.92 11.51
N ILE A 223 12.87 32.70 10.70
CA ILE A 223 12.04 33.78 10.14
C ILE A 223 11.30 34.52 11.25
N ALA A 224 10.77 33.81 12.26
CA ALA A 224 10.12 34.42 13.42
C ALA A 224 11.04 35.42 14.11
N GLN A 225 12.28 35.00 14.38
CA GLN A 225 13.29 35.82 15.03
C GLN A 225 13.64 37.06 14.21
N VAL A 226 13.81 36.92 12.89
CA VAL A 226 14.09 38.06 12.00
C VAL A 226 12.91 39.02 11.95
N ALA A 227 11.66 38.52 11.94
CA ALA A 227 10.47 39.35 11.97
C ALA A 227 10.38 40.15 13.28
N GLU A 228 10.62 39.52 14.42
CA GLU A 228 10.63 40.18 15.72
C GLU A 228 11.72 41.27 15.80
N GLN A 229 12.94 40.95 15.34
CA GLN A 229 14.04 41.92 15.32
C GLN A 229 13.80 43.07 14.33
N SER A 230 13.15 42.80 13.20
CA SER A 230 12.78 43.82 12.21
C SER A 230 11.70 44.75 12.77
N ALA A 231 10.72 44.22 13.50
CA ALA A 231 9.69 45.02 14.14
C ALA A 231 10.32 45.96 15.19
N ALA A 232 11.10 45.41 16.12
CA ALA A 232 11.75 46.18 17.18
C ALA A 232 12.71 47.25 16.63
N GLY A 233 13.58 46.88 15.68
CA GLY A 233 14.53 47.82 15.08
C GLY A 233 13.85 48.91 14.24
N SER A 234 12.69 48.61 13.64
CA SER A 234 11.92 49.61 12.88
C SER A 234 11.16 50.57 13.81
N GLU A 235 10.64 50.08 14.94
CA GLU A 235 10.04 50.96 15.97
C GLU A 235 11.09 51.92 16.56
N GLU A 236 12.29 51.43 16.85
CA GLU A 236 13.41 52.26 17.33
C GLU A 236 13.83 53.30 16.28
N MET A 237 13.89 52.91 15.01
CA MET A 237 14.23 53.82 13.90
C MET A 237 13.15 54.87 13.65
N ALA A 238 11.87 54.52 13.81
CA ALA A 238 10.77 55.48 13.76
C ALA A 238 10.89 56.52 14.87
N SER A 239 11.07 56.07 16.12
CA SER A 239 11.25 56.96 17.28
C SER A 239 12.47 57.87 17.15
N SER A 240 13.60 57.33 16.70
CA SER A 240 14.82 58.11 16.45
C SER A 240 14.61 59.16 15.36
N SER A 241 13.84 58.82 14.32
CA SER A 241 13.53 59.76 13.23
C SER A 241 12.58 60.87 13.68
N GLU A 242 11.59 60.58 14.53
CA GLU A 242 10.75 61.61 15.15
C GLU A 242 11.58 62.58 16.01
N GLU A 243 12.54 62.08 16.78
CA GLU A 243 13.45 62.91 17.58
C GLU A 243 14.35 63.79 16.69
N LEU A 244 14.89 63.22 15.60
CA LEU A 244 15.67 63.94 14.59
C LEU A 244 14.85 65.07 13.93
N GLY A 245 13.58 64.82 13.61
CA GLY A 245 12.66 65.84 13.10
C GLY A 245 12.43 66.96 14.12
N ALA A 246 12.19 66.62 15.38
CA ALA A 246 12.02 67.60 16.46
C ALA A 246 13.29 68.45 16.69
N GLN A 247 14.48 67.86 16.58
CA GLN A 247 15.75 68.58 16.68
C GLN A 247 15.96 69.55 15.50
N ALA A 248 15.58 69.16 14.28
CA ALA A 248 15.64 70.04 13.11
C ALA A 248 14.65 71.21 13.21
N ASP A 249 13.44 70.97 13.70
CA ASP A 249 12.46 72.03 13.98
C ASP A 249 12.95 73.00 15.06
N ALA A 250 13.57 72.49 16.13
CA ALA A 250 14.20 73.33 17.15
C ALA A 250 15.34 74.19 16.58
N LEU A 251 16.17 73.63 15.70
CA LEU A 251 17.21 74.34 14.96
C LEU A 251 16.62 75.46 14.11
N ARG A 252 15.56 75.17 13.35
CA ARG A 252 14.83 76.15 12.53
C ARG A 252 14.27 77.29 13.38
N GLN A 253 13.65 77.00 14.53
CA GLN A 253 13.15 78.03 15.45
C GLN A 253 14.28 78.92 15.97
N LEU A 254 15.41 78.33 16.33
CA LEU A 254 16.57 79.04 16.88
C LEU A 254 17.17 80.02 15.87
N VAL A 255 17.23 79.65 14.58
CA VAL A 255 17.72 80.54 13.53
C VAL A 255 16.68 81.55 13.03
N SER A 256 15.37 81.28 13.20
CA SER A 256 14.29 82.21 12.79
C SER A 256 14.27 83.53 13.58
N GLY A 257 14.88 83.55 14.78
CA GLY A 257 15.03 84.75 15.59
C GLY A 257 16.07 85.74 15.03
N PHE A 258 16.95 85.29 14.14
CA PHE A 258 17.84 86.17 13.40
C PHE A 258 17.02 86.78 12.26
N LYS A 259 16.59 88.04 12.43
CA LYS A 259 15.98 88.82 11.34
C LYS A 259 16.94 88.86 10.15
N THR A 260 16.72 87.96 9.18
CA THR A 260 17.32 87.99 7.84
C THR A 260 16.53 88.92 6.95
#